data_AF-A0A3B3ITQ5-F1
#
_entry.id   AF-A0A3B3ITQ5-F1
#
_cell.length_a   1.000
_cell.length_b   1.000
_cell.length_c   1.000
_cell.angle_alpha   90.00
_cell.angle_beta   90.00
_cell.angle_gamma   90.00
#
_symmetry.space_group_name_H-M   'P 1'
#
loop_
_entity.id
_entity.type
_entity.pdbx_description
1 polymer ?
#
loop_
_entity_poly.entity_id
_entity_poly.type
_entity_poly.pdbx_seq_one_letter_code
_entity_poly.pdbx_strand_id
1 'polypeptide(L)' 'PRVLFGEWLLGEISSGCYEGLQWLDEARTCFRVPWKHFARKDLSEADARIFKVAA' A
#
# COMPACT_ATOMS: atom_id res chain seq x y z
N PRO A 1 -20.32 -1.44 -6.61
CA PRO A 1 -19.60 -0.33 -7.27
C PRO A 1 -18.12 -0.68 -7.40
N ARG A 2 -17.55 -0.68 -8.62
CA ARG A 2 -16.10 -0.87 -8.79
C ARG A 2 -15.42 0.46 -8.51
N VAL A 3 -14.62 0.50 -7.46
CA VAL A 3 -13.76 1.64 -7.13
C VAL A 3 -12.53 1.57 -8.02
N LEU A 4 -12.05 2.70 -8.52
CA LEU A 4 -10.78 2.72 -9.25
C LEU A 4 -9.64 2.38 -8.29
N PHE A 5 -8.65 1.64 -8.77
CA PHE A 5 -7.50 1.23 -7.95
C PHE A 5 -6.82 2.44 -7.27
N GLY A 6 -6.71 3.57 -7.95
CA GLY A 6 -6.14 4.80 -7.39
C GLY A 6 -6.94 5.36 -6.22
N GLU A 7 -8.27 5.41 -6.32
CA GLU A 7 -9.13 5.91 -5.24
C GLU A 7 -9.08 4.98 -4.01
N TRP A 8 -9.09 3.67 -4.25
CA TRP A 8 -8.91 2.68 -3.19
C TRP A 8 -7.54 2.84 -2.50
N LEU A 9 -6.46 2.94 -3.28
CA LEU A 9 -5.11 3.07 -2.77
C LEU A 9 -4.93 4.34 -1.91
N LEU A 10 -5.51 5.47 -2.33
CA LEU A 10 -5.49 6.70 -1.55
C LEU A 10 -6.19 6.55 -0.19
N GLY A 11 -7.26 5.76 -0.13
CA GLY A 11 -7.92 5.36 1.10
C GLY A 11 -6.98 4.57 2.01
N GLU A 12 -6.31 3.56 1.47
CA GLU A 12 -5.38 2.72 2.23
C GLU A 12 -4.13 3.46 2.71
N ILE A 13 -3.59 4.41 1.94
CA ILE A 13 -2.49 5.28 2.38
C ILE A 13 -2.96 6.16 3.56
N SER A 14 -4.19 6.68 3.48
CA SER A 14 -4.75 7.55 4.50
C SER A 14 -5.19 6.81 5.76
N SER A 15 -5.46 5.50 5.68
CA SER A 15 -5.82 4.68 6.83
C SER A 15 -4.64 4.40 7.77
N GLY A 16 -3.42 4.47 7.25
CA GLY A 16 -2.20 4.20 8.02
C GLY A 16 -2.08 2.75 8.49
N CYS A 17 -2.91 1.84 7.95
CA CYS A 17 -2.95 0.43 8.38
C CYS A 17 -1.78 -0.41 7.86
N TYR A 18 -1.00 0.10 6.91
CA TYR A 18 0.12 -0.62 6.30
C TYR A 18 1.44 0.08 6.62
N GLU A 19 2.30 -0.63 7.33
CA GLU A 19 3.63 -0.14 7.65
C GLU A 19 4.40 0.16 6.36
N GLY A 20 4.91 1.39 6.25
CA GLY A 20 5.65 1.82 5.08
C GLY A 20 4.82 2.47 3.97
N LEU A 21 3.48 2.34 3.98
CA LEU A 21 2.57 3.01 3.06
C LEU A 21 1.98 4.25 3.74
N GLN A 22 2.49 5.43 3.41
CA GLN A 22 2.08 6.66 4.08
C GLN A 22 2.32 7.90 3.22
N TRP A 23 1.60 8.96 3.57
CA TRP A 23 1.85 10.32 3.09
C TRP A 23 3.22 10.81 3.56
N LEU A 24 3.91 11.54 2.68
CA LEU A 24 5.20 12.18 2.95
C LEU A 24 5.04 13.67 3.26
N ASP A 25 3.89 14.25 2.91
CA ASP A 25 3.53 15.63 3.17
C ASP A 25 2.11 15.72 3.77
N GLU A 26 1.85 16.79 4.53
CA GLU A 26 0.51 17.07 5.07
C GLU A 26 -0.49 17.46 3.96
N ALA A 27 0.02 17.96 2.83
CA ALA A 27 -0.75 18.33 1.65
C ALA A 27 -1.35 17.11 0.92
N ARG A 28 -0.91 15.89 1.25
CA ARG A 28 -1.30 14.63 0.62
C ARG A 28 -1.09 14.63 -0.89
N THR A 29 0.05 15.17 -1.32
CA THR A 29 0.48 15.22 -2.71
C THR A 29 1.56 14.19 -3.02
N CYS A 30 2.33 13.76 -2.00
CA CYS A 30 3.38 12.76 -2.14
C CYS A 30 3.20 11.62 -1.14
N PHE A 31 3.35 10.37 -1.58
CA PHE A 31 3.31 9.19 -0.71
C PHE A 31 4.43 8.21 -1.07
N ARG A 32 4.74 7.31 -0.13
CA ARG A 32 5.66 6.19 -0.37
C ARG A 32 4.91 4.87 -0.37
N VAL A 33 5.36 3.94 -1.21
CA VAL A 33 4.89 2.55 -1.24
C VAL A 33 6.08 1.65 -0.91
N PRO A 34 5.97 0.74 0.07
CA PRO A 34 7.05 -0.19 0.37
C PRO A 34 7.25 -1.14 -0.82
N TRP A 35 8.46 -1.15 -1.39
CA TRP A 35 8.83 -2.00 -2.51
C TRP A 35 10.01 -2.88 -2.12
N LYS A 36 9.73 -4.12 -1.73
CA LYS A 36 10.74 -5.10 -1.36
C LYS A 36 10.97 -6.04 -2.55
N HIS A 37 12.20 -6.10 -3.04
CA HIS A 37 12.59 -7.02 -4.10
C HIS A 37 12.69 -8.44 -3.53
N PHE A 38 11.62 -9.23 -3.65
CA PHE A 38 11.57 -10.62 -3.18
C PHE A 38 12.22 -11.57 -4.19
N ALA A 39 13.55 -11.59 -4.22
CA ALA A 39 14.28 -12.48 -5.14
C ALA A 39 14.26 -13.96 -4.70
N ARG A 40 14.03 -14.30 -3.42
CA ARG A 40 13.98 -15.69 -2.94
C ARG A 40 13.06 -15.83 -1.73
N LYS A 41 12.04 -16.68 -1.85
CA LYS A 41 11.32 -17.49 -0.83
C LYS A 41 10.95 -16.92 0.56
N ASP A 42 11.07 -15.63 0.81
CA ASP A 42 10.80 -15.04 2.14
C ASP A 42 9.54 -14.13 2.10
N LEU A 43 8.47 -14.60 1.46
CA LEU A 43 7.18 -13.91 1.47
C LEU A 43 6.46 -14.21 2.79
N SER A 44 6.56 -13.29 3.75
CA SER A 44 5.69 -13.33 4.93
C SER A 44 4.31 -12.79 4.57
N GLU A 45 3.25 -13.24 5.24
CA GLU A 45 1.88 -12.78 4.94
C GLU A 45 1.71 -11.27 5.10
N ALA A 46 2.50 -10.64 5.97
CA ALA A 46 2.56 -9.19 6.15
C ALA A 46 3.01 -8.45 4.88
N ASP A 47 3.94 -9.02 4.13
CA ASP A 47 4.49 -8.42 2.91
C ASP A 47 3.48 -8.43 1.74
N ALA A 48 2.48 -9.30 1.77
CA ALA A 48 1.50 -9.48 0.69
C ALA A 48 0.18 -8.72 0.92
N ARG A 49 -0.04 -8.11 2.10
CA ARG A 49 -1.35 -7.55 2.47
C ARG A 49 -1.85 -6.47 1.51
N ILE A 50 -0.98 -5.57 1.06
CA ILE A 50 -1.34 -4.50 0.11
C ILE A 50 -1.81 -5.10 -1.23
N PHE A 51 -1.26 -6.23 -1.65
CA PHE A 51 -1.60 -6.87 -2.94
C PHE A 51 -2.78 -7.85 -2.85
N LYS A 52 -3.18 -8.27 -1.64
CA LYS A 52 -4.25 -9.25 -1.42
C LYS A 52 -5.63 -8.62 -1.24
N VAL A 53 -5.70 -7.35 -0.82
CA VAL A 53 -6.98 -6.63 -0.60
C VAL A 53 -7.62 -6.15 -1.92
N ALA A 54 -6.83 -6.08 -3.00
CA ALA A 54 -7.32 -5.71 -4.33
C ALA A 54 -7.84 -6.91 -5.18
N ALA A 55 -7.86 -8.13 -4.64
CA ALA A 55 -8.38 -9.34 -5.29
C ALA A 55 -9.78 -9.69 -4.77
#